data_AF-A0A1T4VG79-F1
#
_entry.id   AF-A0A1T4VG79-F1
#
_cell.length_a   1.000
_cell.length_b   1.000
_cell.length_c   1.000
_cell.angle_alpha   90.00
_cell.angle_beta   90.00
_cell.angle_gamma   90.00
#
_symmetry.space_group_name_H-M   'P 1'
#
loop_
_entity.id
_entity.type
_entity.pdbx_description
1 polymer ?
#
loop_
_entity_poly.entity_id
_entity_poly.type
_entity_poly.pdbx_seq_one_letter_code
_entity_poly.pdbx_strand_id
1 'polypeptide(L)'
;MNKSYIASLFVVLVLAIGGGVWFFMHQTPETTPVTEQDTDSTNSSVYTQKIPQTSSPESSASQEKTTQDAPAEPEASMEERNGMEPESLANSTDPAEKPEPQTDRLVRPAFIQDLASMCLKSYLPPHSMGNATRSPLSTLSFKKLNMHYGVDMTGLETGTRDVMKARDAVFSYLLTPRIMSTVYSIYADSFVQELSEQATHSYYDFTPGGAAIESRVMNAKECQQMREYYAELVREVGATFTTLGSHEELPETMRRYRKASKRVTEAYIAFADLEAQGASSKRLDNLSQEIKQALGEREHMKSVILSMAPDADSRSLLAHSDILDIANWIARRFKGTTNALPAIQTIGTLSQQLAGKLEQKQSIPTVAQPQTAQETVAPAE
;
A
#
# COMPACT_ATOMS: atom_id res chain seq x y z
N MET A 1 13.75 31.57 2.26
CA MET A 1 14.43 30.45 2.95
C MET A 1 13.42 29.70 3.80
N ASN A 2 13.63 28.41 4.05
CA ASN A 2 12.92 27.58 5.04
C ASN A 2 11.42 27.34 4.80
N LYS A 3 11.12 26.39 3.91
CA LYS A 3 9.95 25.48 4.03
C LYS A 3 10.45 24.08 3.70
N SER A 4 10.88 23.37 4.73
CA SER A 4 11.17 21.93 4.64
C SER A 4 9.94 21.16 5.11
N TYR A 5 10.02 19.84 4.90
CA TYR A 5 9.19 18.83 5.56
C TYR A 5 7.71 18.86 5.09
N ILE A 6 7.17 17.93 4.27
CA ILE A 6 6.81 16.49 4.45
C ILE A 6 7.80 15.60 5.25
N ALA A 7 8.04 14.33 4.93
CA ALA A 7 7.57 13.60 3.75
C ALA A 7 7.68 12.04 3.85
N SER A 8 7.76 11.48 5.05
CA SER A 8 8.30 10.12 5.26
C SER A 8 7.37 8.92 5.19
N LEU A 9 6.09 9.08 4.86
CA LEU A 9 5.28 7.90 4.54
C LEU A 9 5.81 7.31 3.23
N PHE A 10 6.38 8.17 2.38
CA PHE A 10 7.20 7.85 1.23
C PHE A 10 8.25 6.76 1.46
N VAL A 11 8.88 6.70 2.64
CA VAL A 11 9.90 5.68 2.91
C VAL A 11 9.28 4.30 3.05
N VAL A 12 8.17 4.15 3.77
CA VAL A 12 7.45 2.86 3.85
C VAL A 12 6.93 2.43 2.48
N LEU A 13 6.82 3.35 1.51
CA LEU A 13 6.43 3.06 0.13
C LEU A 13 7.55 2.74 -0.85
N VAL A 14 8.72 3.36 -0.71
CA VAL A 14 9.93 2.88 -1.38
C VAL A 14 10.20 1.42 -0.98
N LEU A 15 9.82 1.07 0.25
CA LEU A 15 9.87 -0.29 0.79
C LEU A 15 8.70 -1.18 0.32
N ALA A 16 7.63 -0.60 -0.23
CA ALA A 16 6.43 -1.31 -0.68
C ALA A 16 6.52 -1.85 -2.11
N ILE A 17 7.64 -1.67 -2.81
CA ILE A 17 7.86 -2.37 -4.06
C ILE A 17 8.67 -3.64 -3.75
N GLY A 18 8.17 -4.80 -4.19
CA GLY A 18 8.91 -6.03 -4.47
C GLY A 18 8.90 -7.13 -3.41
N GLY A 19 8.04 -8.14 -3.60
CA GLY A 19 8.21 -9.40 -2.88
C GLY A 19 7.37 -10.60 -3.29
N GLY A 20 6.19 -10.39 -3.90
CA GLY A 20 5.20 -11.47 -4.07
C GLY A 20 5.59 -12.60 -5.04
N VAL A 21 5.95 -12.26 -6.28
CA VAL A 21 5.82 -13.20 -7.42
C VAL A 21 6.71 -14.46 -7.37
N TRP A 22 7.99 -14.38 -7.00
CA TRP A 22 8.89 -15.56 -7.09
C TRP A 22 8.48 -16.71 -6.14
N PHE A 23 7.88 -16.41 -4.99
CA PHE A 23 7.40 -17.43 -4.06
C PHE A 23 6.09 -18.09 -4.53
N PHE A 24 5.32 -17.41 -5.39
CA PHE A 24 4.01 -17.87 -5.88
C PHE A 24 4.10 -18.55 -7.26
N MET A 25 4.95 -18.05 -8.17
CA MET A 25 5.14 -18.61 -9.53
C MET A 25 6.06 -19.85 -9.59
N HIS A 26 6.61 -20.31 -8.47
CA HIS A 26 7.35 -21.58 -8.39
C HIS A 26 6.69 -22.57 -7.41
N GLN A 27 5.38 -22.41 -7.20
CA GLN A 27 4.52 -23.35 -6.46
C GLN A 27 3.33 -23.87 -7.28
N THR A 28 3.40 -23.77 -8.60
CA THR A 28 2.58 -24.65 -9.47
C THR A 28 3.28 -26.01 -9.53
N PRO A 29 2.80 -27.07 -8.86
CA PRO A 29 3.05 -28.41 -9.37
C PRO A 29 2.53 -28.45 -10.81
N GLU A 30 3.22 -29.17 -11.69
CA GLU A 30 2.73 -29.39 -13.04
C GLU A 30 1.34 -30.04 -12.97
N THR A 31 0.36 -29.47 -13.65
CA THR A 31 -0.98 -30.07 -13.76
C THR A 31 -0.91 -31.27 -14.68
N THR A 32 -0.51 -32.42 -14.14
CA THR A 32 -0.77 -33.72 -14.75
C THR A 32 -2.28 -33.91 -14.87
N PRO A 33 -2.81 -34.21 -16.07
CA PRO A 33 -4.23 -34.51 -16.23
C PRO A 33 -4.52 -35.87 -15.60
N VAL A 34 -5.39 -35.90 -14.58
CA VAL A 34 -5.90 -37.15 -14.02
C VAL A 34 -7.33 -37.35 -14.47
N THR A 35 -7.50 -38.40 -15.26
CA THR A 35 -8.75 -38.98 -15.77
C THR A 35 -9.77 -39.23 -14.66
N GLU A 36 -11.06 -39.09 -14.99
CA GLU A 36 -12.17 -39.54 -14.14
C GLU A 36 -12.05 -41.04 -13.79
N GLN A 37 -12.16 -41.37 -12.51
CA GLN A 37 -12.86 -42.58 -12.09
C GLN A 37 -13.38 -42.49 -10.66
N ASP A 38 -14.66 -42.82 -10.49
CA ASP A 38 -15.34 -42.98 -9.19
C ASP A 38 -14.66 -44.02 -8.29
N THR A 39 -14.64 -43.77 -6.97
CA THR A 39 -15.60 -44.41 -6.04
C THR A 39 -15.52 -43.82 -4.62
N ASP A 40 -16.62 -43.19 -4.21
CA ASP A 40 -17.35 -43.36 -2.93
C ASP A 40 -16.69 -43.19 -1.52
N SER A 41 -17.49 -42.61 -0.62
CA SER A 41 -17.55 -42.85 0.84
C SER A 41 -16.49 -42.25 1.79
N THR A 42 -16.75 -41.03 2.30
CA THR A 42 -17.33 -40.80 3.66
C THR A 42 -16.93 -39.46 4.31
N ASN A 43 -17.92 -38.59 4.57
CA ASN A 43 -18.00 -37.50 5.55
C ASN A 43 -16.72 -36.83 6.13
N SER A 44 -16.57 -35.53 5.86
CA SER A 44 -16.69 -34.51 6.92
C SER A 44 -17.02 -33.12 6.34
N SER A 45 -18.00 -32.45 6.94
CA SER A 45 -18.65 -31.27 6.37
C SER A 45 -17.86 -29.98 6.57
N VAL A 46 -17.63 -29.23 5.48
CA VAL A 46 -17.22 -27.81 5.52
C VAL A 46 -18.39 -26.94 5.06
N TYR A 47 -18.69 -25.89 5.82
CA TYR A 47 -19.74 -24.92 5.51
C TYR A 47 -19.43 -24.16 4.21
N THR A 48 -20.22 -24.39 3.16
CA THR A 48 -20.22 -23.56 1.94
C THR A 48 -21.50 -22.73 1.87
N GLN A 49 -21.41 -21.43 2.18
CA GLN A 49 -22.56 -20.54 2.16
C GLN A 49 -22.82 -19.95 0.76
N LYS A 50 -23.42 -20.79 -0.08
CA LYS A 50 -24.41 -20.50 -1.14
C LYS A 50 -24.52 -19.03 -1.63
N ILE A 51 -23.95 -18.75 -2.81
CA ILE A 51 -24.32 -17.60 -3.66
C ILE A 51 -25.46 -18.04 -4.61
N PRO A 52 -26.61 -17.34 -4.68
CA PRO A 52 -27.66 -17.65 -5.66
C PRO A 52 -27.26 -17.19 -7.07
N GLN A 53 -27.36 -18.09 -8.05
CA GLN A 53 -27.33 -17.73 -9.46
C GLN A 53 -28.67 -17.08 -9.86
N THR A 54 -28.62 -16.03 -10.67
CA THR A 54 -29.74 -15.59 -11.51
C THR A 54 -29.27 -15.36 -12.94
N SER A 55 -30.18 -15.59 -13.88
CA SER A 55 -29.93 -15.89 -15.29
C SER A 55 -29.73 -14.67 -16.18
N SER A 56 -28.94 -14.85 -17.24
CA SER A 56 -29.02 -14.02 -18.47
C SER A 56 -30.43 -14.02 -19.07
N PRO A 57 -30.72 -13.03 -19.91
CA PRO A 57 -31.12 -13.38 -21.28
C PRO A 57 -30.29 -12.64 -22.35
N GLU A 58 -30.24 -13.25 -23.53
CA GLU A 58 -29.57 -12.73 -24.72
C GLU A 58 -30.45 -11.73 -25.53
N SER A 59 -29.82 -11.16 -26.55
CA SER A 59 -30.40 -10.74 -27.83
C SER A 59 -30.95 -9.31 -27.97
N SER A 60 -30.24 -8.49 -28.74
CA SER A 60 -30.65 -8.20 -30.13
C SER A 60 -29.52 -7.52 -30.91
N ALA A 61 -29.53 -7.67 -32.24
CA ALA A 61 -28.43 -7.32 -33.13
C ALA A 61 -28.69 -6.05 -33.96
N SER A 62 -27.59 -5.52 -34.51
CA SER A 62 -27.50 -4.74 -35.77
C SER A 62 -28.24 -3.40 -35.90
N GLN A 63 -27.48 -2.35 -36.21
CA GLN A 63 -27.49 -1.78 -37.57
C GLN A 63 -26.31 -0.82 -37.83
N GLU A 64 -25.67 -1.00 -38.98
CA GLU A 64 -24.75 -0.03 -39.58
C GLU A 64 -25.54 1.13 -40.20
N LYS A 65 -24.96 2.35 -40.23
CA LYS A 65 -25.16 3.22 -41.40
C LYS A 65 -24.04 4.25 -41.62
N THR A 66 -23.56 4.26 -42.85
CA THR A 66 -22.48 5.09 -43.39
C THR A 66 -23.01 6.41 -43.99
N THR A 67 -22.34 7.53 -43.71
CA THR A 67 -22.10 8.76 -44.53
C THR A 67 -21.44 9.78 -43.59
N GLN A 68 -20.30 10.42 -43.81
CA GLN A 68 -19.62 10.88 -45.02
C GLN A 68 -20.42 11.89 -45.84
N ASP A 69 -20.26 13.18 -45.52
CA ASP A 69 -19.82 14.17 -46.51
C ASP A 69 -19.26 15.45 -45.83
N ALA A 70 -18.30 16.09 -46.50
CA ALA A 70 -17.91 17.49 -46.29
C ALA A 70 -18.42 18.30 -47.50
N PRO A 71 -18.47 19.64 -47.44
CA PRO A 71 -17.39 20.35 -48.13
C PRO A 71 -16.96 21.73 -47.56
N ALA A 72 -15.66 22.01 -47.75
CA ALA A 72 -15.01 23.25 -48.18
C ALA A 72 -15.45 24.66 -47.70
N GLU A 73 -14.44 25.44 -47.34
CA GLU A 73 -14.41 26.90 -47.24
C GLU A 73 -14.64 27.60 -48.61
N PRO A 74 -14.82 28.93 -48.60
CA PRO A 74 -13.86 29.74 -49.38
C PRO A 74 -13.27 30.94 -48.61
N GLU A 75 -12.25 31.54 -49.23
CA GLU A 75 -11.22 32.39 -48.62
C GLU A 75 -11.56 33.90 -48.51
N ALA A 76 -10.73 34.58 -47.70
CA ALA A 76 -10.10 35.89 -47.91
C ALA A 76 -10.94 37.19 -48.04
N SER A 77 -10.63 38.14 -47.15
CA SER A 77 -10.17 39.48 -47.56
C SER A 77 -9.44 40.23 -46.42
N MET A 78 -8.28 40.79 -46.71
CA MET A 78 -7.56 41.74 -45.82
C MET A 78 -8.22 43.12 -45.85
N GLU A 79 -8.13 43.88 -44.76
CA GLU A 79 -8.03 45.35 -44.85
C GLU A 79 -7.36 45.95 -43.60
N GLU A 80 -6.22 46.63 -43.80
CA GLU A 80 -5.57 47.44 -42.77
C GLU A 80 -6.25 48.81 -42.64
N ARG A 81 -6.52 49.28 -41.41
CA ARG A 81 -6.46 50.72 -41.11
C ARG A 81 -5.84 50.98 -39.75
N ASN A 82 -4.76 51.75 -39.78
CA ASN A 82 -4.03 52.26 -38.63
C ASN A 82 -4.75 53.49 -38.03
N GLY A 83 -4.75 53.65 -36.71
CA GLY A 83 -5.58 54.67 -36.05
C GLY A 83 -5.38 54.83 -34.54
N MET A 84 -4.24 55.43 -34.16
CA MET A 84 -3.93 56.23 -32.96
C MET A 84 -4.52 55.87 -31.57
N GLU A 85 -3.62 55.82 -30.58
CA GLU A 85 -3.89 55.60 -29.14
C GLU A 85 -4.85 56.63 -28.49
N PRO A 86 -5.37 56.32 -27.29
CA PRO A 86 -4.62 56.78 -26.10
C PRO A 86 -4.27 55.67 -25.09
N GLU A 87 -3.21 55.93 -24.32
CA GLU A 87 -2.64 55.09 -23.28
C GLU A 87 -3.70 54.53 -22.31
N SER A 88 -3.71 53.19 -22.14
CA SER A 88 -4.28 52.56 -20.97
C SER A 88 -3.18 51.83 -20.21
N LEU A 89 -2.75 52.42 -19.09
CA LEU A 89 -1.92 51.76 -18.07
C LEU A 89 -2.76 50.71 -17.32
N ALA A 90 -3.19 49.68 -18.05
CA ALA A 90 -3.71 48.46 -17.45
C ALA A 90 -2.53 47.62 -16.97
N ASN A 91 -2.40 47.47 -15.64
CA ASN A 91 -1.58 46.41 -15.05
C ASN A 91 -2.20 45.05 -15.43
N SER A 92 -1.86 44.55 -16.61
CA SER A 92 -1.97 43.13 -16.95
C SER A 92 -0.90 42.39 -16.14
N THR A 93 -1.17 42.22 -14.85
CA THR A 93 -0.51 41.19 -14.05
C THR A 93 -1.00 39.86 -14.62
N ASP A 94 -0.25 39.31 -15.58
CA ASP A 94 -0.43 37.91 -15.99
C ASP A 94 -0.51 37.06 -14.71
N PRO A 95 -1.48 36.13 -14.60
CA PRO A 95 -1.50 35.20 -13.49
C PRO A 95 -0.19 34.43 -13.54
N ALA A 96 0.72 34.73 -12.61
CA ALA A 96 2.06 34.18 -12.59
C ALA A 96 1.97 32.66 -12.78
N GLU A 97 2.47 32.18 -13.93
CA GLU A 97 2.29 30.82 -14.39
C GLU A 97 2.63 29.88 -13.24
N LYS A 98 1.61 29.23 -12.69
CA LYS A 98 1.75 28.45 -11.45
C LYS A 98 2.80 27.38 -11.77
N PRO A 99 3.99 27.43 -11.16
CA PRO A 99 5.11 26.61 -11.60
C PRO A 99 4.66 25.16 -11.63
N GLU A 100 4.90 24.49 -12.77
CA GLU A 100 4.45 23.11 -12.96
C GLU A 100 4.81 22.28 -11.73
N PRO A 101 3.87 21.49 -11.19
CA PRO A 101 4.12 20.73 -9.98
C PRO A 101 5.35 19.86 -10.21
N GLN A 102 6.40 20.09 -9.42
CA GLN A 102 7.63 19.31 -9.51
C GLN A 102 7.25 17.83 -9.37
N THR A 103 7.56 17.03 -10.39
CA THR A 103 7.32 15.59 -10.34
C THR A 103 8.63 14.83 -10.42
N ASP A 104 8.66 13.66 -9.79
CA ASP A 104 9.72 12.70 -10.04
C ASP A 104 9.51 11.98 -11.38
N ARG A 105 10.60 11.49 -11.95
CA ARG A 105 10.62 10.75 -13.22
C ARG A 105 10.04 9.34 -13.12
N LEU A 106 9.94 8.79 -11.90
CA LEU A 106 9.52 7.42 -11.65
C LEU A 106 8.33 7.36 -10.69
N VAL A 107 8.27 8.20 -9.65
CA VAL A 107 7.07 8.34 -8.82
C VAL A 107 6.20 9.45 -9.38
N ARG A 108 4.92 9.18 -9.63
CA ARG A 108 3.93 10.13 -10.15
C ARG A 108 2.87 10.46 -9.09
N PRO A 109 2.14 11.60 -9.17
CA PRO A 109 1.11 11.96 -8.19
C PRO A 109 0.07 10.87 -7.92
N ALA A 110 -0.28 10.05 -8.92
CA ALA A 110 -1.20 8.92 -8.79
C ALA A 110 -0.77 7.88 -7.73
N PHE A 111 0.54 7.71 -7.49
CA PHE A 111 1.08 6.85 -6.42
C PHE A 111 0.65 7.34 -5.04
N ILE A 112 0.59 8.66 -4.86
CA ILE A 112 0.23 9.31 -3.59
C ILE A 112 -1.27 9.22 -3.32
N GLN A 113 -2.08 9.37 -4.37
CA GLN A 113 -3.54 9.21 -4.33
C GLN A 113 -3.96 7.77 -4.00
N ASP A 114 -3.36 6.80 -4.70
CA ASP A 114 -3.60 5.37 -4.46
C ASP A 114 -3.16 4.97 -3.05
N LEU A 115 -2.02 5.46 -2.57
CA LEU A 115 -1.55 5.24 -1.21
C LEU A 115 -2.50 5.78 -0.15
N ALA A 116 -2.91 7.05 -0.25
CA ALA A 116 -3.85 7.64 0.68
C ALA A 116 -5.13 6.79 0.76
N SER A 117 -5.58 6.29 -0.40
CA SER A 117 -6.70 5.36 -0.50
C SER A 117 -6.40 4.00 0.16
N MET A 118 -5.22 3.42 -0.02
CA MET A 118 -4.81 2.16 0.64
C MET A 118 -4.77 2.29 2.16
N CYS A 119 -4.26 3.42 2.68
CA CYS A 119 -4.29 3.73 4.10
C CYS A 119 -5.75 3.79 4.60
N LEU A 120 -6.59 4.63 4.00
CA LEU A 120 -7.99 4.80 4.41
C LEU A 120 -8.80 3.51 4.37
N LYS A 121 -8.69 2.73 3.28
CA LYS A 121 -9.34 1.41 3.14
C LYS A 121 -8.85 0.38 4.15
N SER A 122 -7.63 0.55 4.67
CA SER A 122 -7.05 -0.35 5.66
C SER A 122 -7.27 0.12 7.09
N TYR A 123 -7.57 1.39 7.31
CA TYR A 123 -7.85 1.97 8.63
C TYR A 123 -9.24 1.57 9.12
N LEU A 124 -9.34 1.20 10.40
CA LEU A 124 -10.58 0.86 11.06
C LEU A 124 -10.75 1.79 12.27
N PRO A 125 -11.57 2.86 12.16
CA PRO A 125 -11.83 3.78 13.25
C PRO A 125 -12.34 3.05 14.52
N PRO A 126 -12.14 3.60 15.72
CA PRO A 126 -12.80 3.09 16.93
C PRO A 126 -14.32 3.00 16.75
N HIS A 127 -14.90 1.88 17.16
CA HIS A 127 -16.34 1.59 17.03
C HIS A 127 -16.89 1.59 15.58
N SER A 128 -16.03 1.37 14.58
CA SER A 128 -16.48 1.07 13.22
C SER A 128 -16.90 -0.40 13.07
N MET A 129 -17.63 -0.71 12.01
CA MET A 129 -17.73 -2.06 11.49
C MET A 129 -16.31 -2.60 11.23
N GLY A 130 -16.03 -3.81 11.71
CA GLY A 130 -14.69 -4.40 11.72
C GLY A 130 -13.79 -4.00 12.91
N ASN A 131 -14.14 -2.97 13.70
CA ASN A 131 -13.41 -2.59 14.92
C ASN A 131 -14.37 -2.15 16.05
N ALA A 132 -14.85 -3.11 16.84
CA ALA A 132 -15.67 -2.83 18.02
C ALA A 132 -14.90 -2.18 19.20
N THR A 133 -13.57 -2.05 19.12
CA THR A 133 -12.74 -1.58 20.23
C THR A 133 -12.72 -0.05 20.35
N ARG A 134 -12.20 0.45 21.48
CA ARG A 134 -11.99 1.89 21.72
C ARG A 134 -10.71 2.45 21.08
N SER A 135 -9.86 1.58 20.54
CA SER A 135 -8.58 1.96 19.92
C SER A 135 -8.68 1.86 18.41
N PRO A 136 -8.00 2.73 17.65
CA PRO A 136 -7.89 2.57 16.21
C PRO A 136 -7.14 1.28 15.87
N LEU A 137 -7.52 0.64 14.77
CA LEU A 137 -6.83 -0.50 14.20
C LEU A 137 -6.52 -0.25 12.73
N SER A 138 -5.58 -1.01 12.17
CA SER A 138 -5.40 -1.08 10.73
C SER A 138 -5.14 -2.51 10.30
N THR A 139 -5.70 -2.87 9.14
CA THR A 139 -5.34 -4.11 8.45
C THR A 139 -4.17 -3.91 7.48
N LEU A 140 -3.57 -2.72 7.44
CA LEU A 140 -2.40 -2.42 6.62
C LEU A 140 -1.20 -3.18 7.18
N SER A 141 -0.54 -3.96 6.34
CA SER A 141 0.68 -4.69 6.71
C SER A 141 1.78 -4.39 5.72
N PHE A 142 3.03 -4.56 6.17
CA PHE A 142 4.19 -4.36 5.30
C PHE A 142 4.09 -5.24 4.04
N LYS A 143 3.60 -6.47 4.20
CA LYS A 143 3.38 -7.43 3.12
C LYS A 143 2.31 -6.99 2.11
N LYS A 144 1.18 -6.41 2.56
CA LYS A 144 0.12 -5.92 1.64
C LYS A 144 0.66 -4.82 0.75
N LEU A 145 1.31 -3.82 1.35
CA LEU A 145 2.00 -2.73 0.64
C LEU A 145 3.04 -3.30 -0.34
N ASN A 146 3.93 -4.18 0.13
CA ASN A 146 4.99 -4.82 -0.66
C ASN A 146 4.49 -5.69 -1.82
N MET A 147 3.23 -6.14 -1.78
CA MET A 147 2.59 -6.89 -2.84
C MET A 147 2.01 -5.95 -3.90
N HIS A 148 1.21 -4.96 -3.50
CA HIS A 148 0.50 -4.01 -4.37
C HIS A 148 1.48 -3.28 -5.31
N TYR A 149 2.33 -2.38 -4.79
CA TYR A 149 3.31 -1.68 -5.64
C TYR A 149 4.42 -2.62 -6.14
N GLY A 150 4.61 -3.76 -5.49
CA GLY A 150 5.56 -4.78 -5.92
C GLY A 150 5.13 -5.60 -7.14
N VAL A 151 3.86 -5.57 -7.55
CA VAL A 151 3.32 -6.33 -8.69
C VAL A 151 2.67 -5.38 -9.68
N ASP A 152 1.75 -4.55 -9.20
CA ASP A 152 0.88 -3.72 -10.04
C ASP A 152 1.56 -2.40 -10.44
N MET A 153 2.61 -1.98 -9.71
CA MET A 153 3.40 -0.78 -9.96
C MET A 153 2.55 0.51 -10.05
N THR A 154 1.39 0.53 -9.38
CA THR A 154 0.40 1.61 -9.45
C THR A 154 1.03 2.97 -9.18
N GLY A 155 0.90 3.90 -10.14
CA GLY A 155 1.47 5.25 -10.04
C GLY A 155 3.00 5.35 -10.27
N LEU A 156 3.66 4.28 -10.70
CA LEU A 156 5.10 4.25 -10.99
C LEU A 156 5.38 4.20 -12.50
N GLU A 157 6.22 5.12 -12.95
CA GLU A 157 6.65 5.25 -14.34
C GLU A 157 8.00 4.54 -14.55
N THR A 158 7.91 3.25 -14.89
CA THR A 158 9.07 2.33 -14.94
C THR A 158 9.70 2.18 -16.33
N GLY A 159 9.03 2.68 -17.37
CA GLY A 159 9.47 2.59 -18.77
C GLY A 159 9.46 1.18 -19.38
N THR A 160 8.94 0.16 -18.69
CA THR A 160 8.91 -1.23 -19.17
C THR A 160 7.70 -2.01 -18.67
N ARG A 161 7.23 -2.97 -19.48
CA ARG A 161 6.18 -3.94 -19.09
C ARG A 161 6.73 -5.19 -18.40
N ASP A 162 8.06 -5.37 -18.39
CA ASP A 162 8.74 -6.45 -17.68
C ASP A 162 8.80 -6.13 -16.18
N VAL A 163 7.96 -6.79 -15.38
CA VAL A 163 7.82 -6.54 -13.93
C VAL A 163 9.15 -6.74 -13.17
N MET A 164 10.04 -7.63 -13.62
CA MET A 164 11.33 -7.84 -12.95
C MET A 164 12.30 -6.70 -13.27
N LYS A 165 12.40 -6.30 -14.54
CA LYS A 165 13.22 -5.13 -14.92
C LYS A 165 12.70 -3.83 -14.33
N ALA A 166 11.37 -3.66 -14.28
CA ALA A 166 10.71 -2.54 -13.62
C ALA A 166 11.13 -2.45 -12.15
N ARG A 167 11.05 -3.56 -11.39
CA ARG A 167 11.52 -3.64 -10.01
C ARG A 167 12.97 -3.24 -9.84
N ASP A 168 13.87 -3.81 -10.64
CA ASP A 168 15.30 -3.56 -10.49
C ASP A 168 15.65 -2.09 -10.79
N ALA A 169 15.00 -1.49 -11.80
CA ALA A 169 15.10 -0.06 -12.09
C ALA A 169 14.58 0.81 -10.93
N VAL A 170 13.40 0.46 -10.39
CA VAL A 170 12.78 1.14 -9.24
C VAL A 170 13.69 1.11 -8.00
N PHE A 171 14.26 -0.04 -7.63
CA PHE A 171 15.16 -0.11 -6.46
C PHE A 171 16.50 0.58 -6.69
N SER A 172 17.10 0.38 -7.86
CA SER A 172 18.39 1.01 -8.19
C SER A 172 18.30 2.53 -8.15
N TYR A 173 17.13 3.08 -8.50
CA TYR A 173 16.84 4.50 -8.35
C TYR A 173 16.49 4.88 -6.90
N LEU A 174 15.38 4.34 -6.37
CA LEU A 174 14.80 4.80 -5.11
C LEU A 174 15.62 4.43 -3.87
N LEU A 175 16.46 3.39 -3.88
CA LEU A 175 17.28 3.02 -2.72
C LEU A 175 18.61 3.81 -2.63
N THR A 176 18.79 4.84 -3.47
CA THR A 176 19.88 5.80 -3.31
C THR A 176 19.49 6.85 -2.26
N PRO A 177 20.27 7.06 -1.17
CA PRO A 177 19.95 8.02 -0.10
C PRO A 177 19.54 9.42 -0.57
N ARG A 178 20.25 9.98 -1.56
CA ARG A 178 19.92 11.28 -2.16
C ARG A 178 18.56 11.26 -2.86
N ILE A 179 18.26 10.21 -3.61
CA ILE A 179 16.98 10.07 -4.33
C ILE A 179 15.84 9.88 -3.34
N MET A 180 16.00 9.07 -2.29
CA MET A 180 15.00 8.98 -1.22
C MET A 180 14.65 10.36 -0.68
N SER A 181 15.65 11.13 -0.25
CA SER A 181 15.46 12.49 0.27
C SER A 181 14.86 13.48 -0.74
N THR A 182 15.15 13.32 -2.04
CA THR A 182 14.56 14.15 -3.10
C THR A 182 13.09 13.79 -3.34
N VAL A 183 12.76 12.53 -3.61
CA VAL A 183 11.37 12.14 -3.96
C VAL A 183 10.44 12.25 -2.74
N TYR A 184 10.99 12.03 -1.55
CA TYR A 184 10.44 12.51 -0.27
C TYR A 184 10.02 13.98 -0.37
N SER A 185 10.98 14.90 -0.56
CA SER A 185 10.73 16.34 -0.52
C SER A 185 9.71 16.85 -1.56
N ILE A 186 9.49 16.09 -2.64
CA ILE A 186 8.48 16.39 -3.66
C ILE A 186 7.07 16.07 -3.15
N TYR A 187 6.86 14.87 -2.57
CA TYR A 187 5.51 14.30 -2.59
C TYR A 187 4.74 14.31 -1.29
N ALA A 188 5.36 14.09 -0.15
CA ALA A 188 4.53 13.65 0.97
C ALA A 188 3.87 14.78 1.78
N ASP A 189 4.05 16.05 1.40
CA ASP A 189 3.09 17.11 1.76
C ASP A 189 1.74 16.82 1.12
N SER A 190 1.75 16.58 -0.19
CA SER A 190 0.60 16.09 -0.93
C SER A 190 0.08 14.79 -0.35
N PHE A 191 0.92 13.87 0.16
CA PHE A 191 0.43 12.68 0.85
C PHE A 191 -0.40 12.98 2.11
N VAL A 192 0.09 13.80 3.04
CA VAL A 192 -0.66 14.05 4.30
C VAL A 192 -1.88 14.93 4.03
N GLN A 193 -1.83 15.80 3.01
CA GLN A 193 -3.01 16.49 2.50
C GLN A 193 -4.02 15.49 1.93
N GLU A 194 -3.64 14.70 0.93
CA GLU A 194 -4.48 13.72 0.23
C GLU A 194 -5.10 12.70 1.20
N LEU A 195 -4.32 12.19 2.17
CA LEU A 195 -4.84 11.33 3.24
C LEU A 195 -5.92 12.03 4.06
N SER A 196 -5.75 13.32 4.38
CA SER A 196 -6.71 14.08 5.19
C SER A 196 -7.94 14.52 4.38
N GLU A 197 -7.75 14.81 3.09
CA GLU A 197 -8.80 15.22 2.15
C GLU A 197 -9.70 14.01 1.81
N GLN A 198 -9.11 12.89 1.39
CA GLN A 198 -9.85 11.64 1.19
C GLN A 198 -10.53 11.16 2.50
N ALA A 199 -9.94 11.40 3.69
CA ALA A 199 -10.58 11.06 4.96
C ALA A 199 -11.90 11.82 5.20
N THR A 200 -11.99 13.09 4.79
CA THR A 200 -13.21 13.89 4.93
C THR A 200 -14.33 13.49 3.97
N HIS A 201 -14.02 12.69 2.94
CA HIS A 201 -14.98 12.19 1.95
C HIS A 201 -15.23 10.67 2.03
N SER A 202 -14.44 9.95 2.85
CA SER A 202 -14.58 8.50 3.03
C SER A 202 -15.64 8.17 4.07
N TYR A 203 -16.66 7.42 3.66
CA TYR A 203 -17.71 6.92 4.54
C TYR A 203 -17.24 5.65 5.27
N TYR A 204 -17.59 5.59 6.56
CA TYR A 204 -17.39 4.44 7.42
C TYR A 204 -18.73 4.12 8.11
N ASP A 205 -18.99 2.82 8.26
CA ASP A 205 -20.12 2.32 9.03
C ASP A 205 -19.73 2.23 10.50
N PHE A 206 -20.39 3.00 11.37
CA PHE A 206 -20.16 3.02 12.82
C PHE A 206 -21.29 2.30 13.58
N THR A 207 -20.96 1.72 14.73
CA THR A 207 -21.95 1.11 15.66
C THR A 207 -21.88 1.79 17.03
N PRO A 208 -22.31 3.08 17.13
CA PRO A 208 -22.20 3.84 18.37
C PRO A 208 -22.97 3.17 19.51
N GLY A 209 -22.26 2.77 20.56
CA GLY A 209 -22.84 2.13 21.74
C GLY A 209 -23.51 0.77 21.49
N GLY A 210 -23.25 0.11 20.36
CA GLY A 210 -23.94 -1.13 19.96
C GLY A 210 -25.36 -0.92 19.41
N ALA A 211 -25.70 0.31 19.03
CA ALA A 211 -26.95 0.65 18.36
C ALA A 211 -26.93 0.30 16.85
N ALA A 212 -27.93 0.79 16.11
CA ALA A 212 -28.01 0.65 14.66
C ALA A 212 -26.77 1.22 13.95
N ILE A 213 -26.47 0.69 12.76
CA ILE A 213 -25.34 1.13 11.94
C ILE A 213 -25.60 2.56 11.43
N GLU A 214 -24.64 3.45 11.68
CA GLU A 214 -24.61 4.83 11.17
C GLU A 214 -23.50 4.93 10.12
N SER A 215 -23.85 5.11 8.84
CA SER A 215 -22.88 5.35 7.77
C SER A 215 -22.58 6.83 7.65
N ARG A 216 -21.35 7.26 7.98
CA ARG A 216 -20.94 8.67 7.96
C ARG A 216 -19.44 8.83 7.69
N VAL A 217 -19.03 10.04 7.34
CA VAL A 217 -17.61 10.40 7.26
C VAL A 217 -16.97 10.49 8.67
N MET A 218 -15.64 10.39 8.72
CA MET A 218 -14.89 10.65 9.95
C MET A 218 -14.97 12.13 10.35
N ASN A 219 -15.16 12.40 11.65
CA ASN A 219 -15.07 13.75 12.17
C ASN A 219 -13.60 14.19 12.38
N ALA A 220 -13.36 15.47 12.63
CA ALA A 220 -12.00 16.02 12.75
C ALA A 220 -11.13 15.35 13.83
N LYS A 221 -11.73 14.82 14.91
CA LYS A 221 -11.02 14.06 15.95
C LYS A 221 -10.64 12.66 15.45
N GLU A 222 -11.55 11.97 14.76
CA GLU A 222 -11.29 10.65 14.16
C GLU A 222 -10.20 10.73 13.08
N CYS A 223 -10.23 11.77 12.23
CA CYS A 223 -9.17 12.04 11.25
C CYS A 223 -7.82 12.34 11.93
N GLN A 224 -7.81 13.04 13.06
CA GLN A 224 -6.59 13.26 13.86
C GLN A 224 -6.06 11.94 14.45
N GLN A 225 -6.94 11.11 15.04
CA GLN A 225 -6.57 9.80 15.57
C GLN A 225 -6.03 8.85 14.49
N MET A 226 -6.57 8.91 13.26
CA MET A 226 -6.03 8.17 12.12
C MET A 226 -4.59 8.60 11.80
N ARG A 227 -4.32 9.91 11.77
CA ARG A 227 -2.96 10.40 11.52
C ARG A 227 -2.01 10.04 12.65
N GLU A 228 -2.43 10.17 13.90
CA GLU A 228 -1.65 9.75 15.08
C GLU A 228 -1.29 8.25 15.03
N TYR A 229 -2.25 7.40 14.66
CA TYR A 229 -2.01 5.97 14.44
C TYR A 229 -0.98 5.71 13.34
N TYR A 230 -1.11 6.37 12.18
CA TYR A 230 -0.11 6.22 11.10
C TYR A 230 1.25 6.83 11.46
N ALA A 231 1.29 7.84 12.34
CA ALA A 231 2.53 8.41 12.83
C ALA A 231 3.30 7.38 13.66
N GLU A 232 2.64 6.76 14.64
CA GLU A 232 3.19 5.67 15.44
C GLU A 232 3.66 4.50 14.56
N LEU A 233 2.81 4.03 13.64
CA LEU A 233 3.14 2.92 12.75
C LEU A 233 4.39 3.21 11.91
N VAL A 234 4.53 4.41 11.34
CA VAL A 234 5.73 4.76 10.56
C VAL A 234 6.97 4.91 11.43
N ARG A 235 6.87 5.37 12.69
CA ARG A 235 8.01 5.33 13.63
C ARG A 235 8.45 3.91 13.90
N GLU A 236 7.52 3.01 14.22
CA GLU A 236 7.83 1.61 14.49
C GLU A 236 8.48 0.93 13.29
N VAL A 237 7.97 1.15 12.07
CA VAL A 237 8.60 0.64 10.84
C VAL A 237 10.01 1.23 10.67
N GLY A 238 10.17 2.55 10.80
CA GLY A 238 11.48 3.21 10.67
C GLY A 238 12.52 2.73 11.69
N ALA A 239 12.11 2.56 12.95
CA ALA A 239 12.94 1.99 14.01
C ALA A 239 13.29 0.53 13.69
N THR A 240 12.30 -0.29 13.32
CA THR A 240 12.48 -1.70 12.95
C THR A 240 13.46 -1.87 11.80
N PHE A 241 13.37 -1.04 10.76
CA PHE A 241 14.35 -1.02 9.66
C PHE A 241 15.75 -0.67 10.14
N THR A 242 15.87 0.35 10.99
CA THR A 242 17.16 0.85 11.49
C THR A 242 17.87 -0.19 12.35
N THR A 243 17.16 -0.79 13.32
CA THR A 243 17.72 -1.79 14.23
C THR A 243 18.07 -3.06 13.46
N LEU A 244 17.13 -3.67 12.73
CA LEU A 244 17.39 -4.89 11.94
C LEU A 244 18.54 -4.69 10.94
N GLY A 245 18.60 -3.53 10.30
CA GLY A 245 19.64 -3.22 9.32
C GLY A 245 21.02 -2.92 9.89
N SER A 246 21.16 -2.78 11.22
CA SER A 246 22.46 -2.72 11.89
C SER A 246 23.07 -4.09 12.20
N HIS A 247 22.30 -5.18 12.07
CA HIS A 247 22.77 -6.55 12.24
C HIS A 247 23.38 -7.12 10.95
N GLU A 248 24.71 -7.21 10.88
CA GLU A 248 25.43 -7.78 9.73
C GLU A 248 25.09 -9.26 9.48
N GLU A 249 24.72 -9.98 10.54
CA GLU A 249 24.31 -11.39 10.53
C GLU A 249 22.88 -11.64 10.03
N LEU A 250 22.04 -10.59 9.92
CA LEU A 250 20.64 -10.72 9.52
C LEU A 250 20.44 -11.47 8.18
N PRO A 251 21.21 -11.21 7.10
CA PRO A 251 21.05 -11.93 5.83
C PRO A 251 21.37 -13.42 5.92
N GLU A 252 22.27 -13.83 6.82
CA GLU A 252 22.58 -15.22 7.11
C GLU A 252 21.44 -15.89 7.88
N THR A 253 21.04 -15.30 9.01
CA THR A 253 19.95 -15.77 9.87
C THR A 253 18.65 -15.91 9.07
N MET A 254 18.32 -14.93 8.24
CA MET A 254 17.16 -14.97 7.36
C MET A 254 17.27 -16.00 6.22
N ARG A 255 18.49 -16.37 5.78
CA ARG A 255 18.68 -17.50 4.86
C ARG A 255 18.42 -18.82 5.57
N ARG A 256 18.91 -18.99 6.80
CA ARG A 256 18.67 -20.19 7.63
C ARG A 256 17.19 -20.36 7.95
N TYR A 257 16.51 -19.30 8.40
CA TYR A 257 15.06 -19.29 8.62
C TYR A 257 14.26 -19.73 7.39
N ARG A 258 14.59 -19.19 6.20
CA ARG A 258 13.93 -19.58 4.95
C ARG A 258 14.23 -21.03 4.55
N LYS A 259 15.46 -21.52 4.74
CA LYS A 259 15.82 -22.92 4.48
C LYS A 259 15.06 -23.87 5.41
N ALA A 260 15.00 -23.57 6.70
CA ALA A 260 14.24 -24.35 7.68
C ALA A 260 12.74 -24.33 7.36
N SER A 261 12.17 -23.17 7.04
CA SER A 261 10.77 -23.04 6.64
C SER A 261 10.43 -23.85 5.39
N LYS A 262 11.30 -23.81 4.37
CA LYS A 262 11.13 -24.62 3.15
C LYS A 262 11.19 -26.13 3.48
N ARG A 263 12.15 -26.58 4.29
CA ARG A 263 12.25 -27.98 4.73
C ARG A 263 11.00 -28.45 5.49
N VAL A 264 10.42 -27.61 6.34
CA VAL A 264 9.15 -27.94 7.02
C VAL A 264 8.03 -28.20 6.01
N THR A 265 7.86 -27.32 5.02
CA THR A 265 6.85 -27.50 3.97
C THR A 265 7.09 -28.75 3.13
N GLU A 266 8.33 -28.96 2.65
CA GLU A 266 8.69 -30.14 1.84
C GLU A 266 8.50 -31.45 2.62
N ALA A 267 8.87 -31.49 3.91
CA ALA A 267 8.72 -32.67 4.73
C ALA A 267 7.25 -32.98 5.08
N TYR A 268 6.39 -31.97 5.25
CA TYR A 268 4.95 -32.19 5.41
C TYR A 268 4.28 -32.72 4.14
N ILE A 269 4.65 -32.22 2.96
CA ILE A 269 4.15 -32.74 1.67
C ILE A 269 4.56 -34.20 1.51
N ALA A 270 5.85 -34.50 1.66
CA ALA A 270 6.36 -35.88 1.58
C ALA A 270 5.76 -36.81 2.64
N PHE A 271 5.32 -36.29 3.79
CA PHE A 271 4.64 -37.09 4.82
C PHE A 271 3.23 -37.47 4.37
N ALA A 272 2.45 -36.52 3.87
CA ALA A 272 1.12 -36.78 3.31
C ALA A 272 1.18 -37.77 2.13
N ASP A 273 2.16 -37.60 1.23
CA ASP A 273 2.36 -38.50 0.09
C ASP A 273 2.69 -39.93 0.54
N LEU A 274 3.58 -40.10 1.53
CA LEU A 274 3.96 -41.42 2.05
C LEU A 274 2.83 -42.07 2.87
N GLU A 275 2.05 -41.28 3.61
CA GLU A 275 0.89 -41.75 4.36
C GLU A 275 -0.20 -42.26 3.40
N ALA A 276 -0.52 -41.50 2.35
CA ALA A 276 -1.45 -41.90 1.29
C ALA A 276 -0.98 -43.16 0.52
N GLN A 277 0.33 -43.37 0.38
CA GLN A 277 0.92 -44.57 -0.22
C GLN A 277 1.01 -45.79 0.73
N GLY A 278 0.53 -45.68 1.97
CA GLY A 278 0.59 -46.76 2.95
C GLY A 278 2.03 -47.13 3.36
N ALA A 279 2.93 -46.15 3.40
CA ALA A 279 4.33 -46.39 3.75
C ALA A 279 4.48 -46.96 5.18
N SER A 280 5.55 -47.74 5.39
CA SER A 280 5.81 -48.35 6.71
C SER A 280 6.08 -47.32 7.81
N SER A 281 5.62 -47.61 9.03
CA SER A 281 5.80 -46.74 10.21
C SER A 281 7.20 -46.14 10.29
N LYS A 282 8.25 -46.95 10.14
CA LYS A 282 9.65 -46.50 10.20
C LYS A 282 9.99 -45.36 9.22
N ARG A 283 9.35 -45.29 8.04
CA ARG A 283 9.54 -44.18 7.10
C ARG A 283 8.81 -42.91 7.58
N LEU A 284 7.57 -43.06 8.04
CA LEU A 284 6.77 -41.97 8.62
C LEU A 284 7.40 -41.42 9.92
N ASP A 285 7.99 -42.29 10.74
CA ASP A 285 8.72 -41.96 11.98
C ASP A 285 9.97 -41.12 11.68
N ASN A 286 10.79 -41.54 10.71
CA ASN A 286 11.97 -40.80 10.28
C ASN A 286 11.60 -39.40 9.76
N LEU A 287 10.55 -39.30 8.94
CA LEU A 287 10.11 -38.02 8.39
C LEU A 287 9.46 -37.12 9.46
N SER A 288 8.73 -37.72 10.43
CA SER A 288 8.25 -37.02 11.62
C SER A 288 9.39 -36.44 12.47
N GLN A 289 10.54 -37.12 12.55
CA GLN A 289 11.73 -36.58 13.21
C GLN A 289 12.33 -35.41 12.41
N GLU A 290 12.39 -35.49 11.08
CA GLU A 290 12.84 -34.36 10.24
C GLU A 290 11.91 -33.14 10.38
N ILE A 291 10.59 -33.33 10.34
CA ILE A 291 9.61 -32.25 10.56
C ILE A 291 9.86 -31.57 11.92
N LYS A 292 10.04 -32.35 13.00
CA LYS A 292 10.32 -31.81 14.35
C LYS A 292 11.64 -31.03 14.39
N GLN A 293 12.70 -31.53 13.77
CA GLN A 293 14.00 -30.84 13.70
C GLN A 293 13.93 -29.55 12.88
N ALA A 294 13.31 -29.59 11.71
CA ALA A 294 13.16 -28.42 10.83
C ALA A 294 12.26 -27.35 11.46
N LEU A 295 11.20 -27.75 12.18
CA LEU A 295 10.35 -26.84 12.94
C LEU A 295 11.10 -26.20 14.11
N GLY A 296 11.93 -26.98 14.83
CA GLY A 296 12.81 -26.47 15.87
C GLY A 296 13.81 -25.43 15.36
N GLU A 297 14.50 -25.71 14.25
CA GLU A 297 15.42 -24.73 13.63
C GLU A 297 14.66 -23.48 13.14
N ARG A 298 13.45 -23.65 12.57
CA ARG A 298 12.62 -22.54 12.10
C ARG A 298 12.20 -21.61 13.24
N GLU A 299 11.64 -22.14 14.34
CA GLU A 299 11.20 -21.32 15.46
C GLU A 299 12.38 -20.71 16.23
N HIS A 300 13.51 -21.43 16.33
CA HIS A 300 14.74 -20.85 16.89
C HIS A 300 15.26 -19.67 16.05
N MET A 301 15.39 -19.83 14.73
CA MET A 301 15.82 -18.73 13.85
C MET A 301 14.83 -17.57 13.83
N LYS A 302 13.52 -17.84 13.91
CA LYS A 302 12.49 -16.80 14.08
C LYS A 302 12.68 -16.03 15.38
N SER A 303 12.93 -16.71 16.50
CA SER A 303 13.21 -16.05 17.79
C SER A 303 14.44 -15.14 17.70
N VAL A 304 15.53 -15.63 17.07
CA VAL A 304 16.75 -14.85 16.84
C VAL A 304 16.47 -13.59 15.99
N ILE A 305 15.68 -13.70 14.91
CA ILE A 305 15.30 -12.54 14.08
C ILE A 305 14.44 -11.53 14.88
N LEU A 306 13.52 -12.02 15.72
CA LEU A 306 12.69 -11.15 16.56
C LEU A 306 13.50 -10.45 17.65
N SER A 307 14.59 -11.05 18.15
CA SER A 307 15.52 -10.39 19.08
C SER A 307 16.48 -9.38 18.42
N MET A 308 16.51 -9.29 17.09
CA MET A 308 17.24 -8.26 16.32
C MET A 308 16.37 -7.03 16.02
N ALA A 309 15.09 -7.06 16.39
CA ALA A 309 14.16 -5.95 16.22
C ALA A 309 14.13 -5.08 17.49
N PRO A 310 13.53 -3.88 17.46
CA PRO A 310 13.26 -3.10 18.67
C PRO A 310 12.51 -3.92 19.74
N ASP A 311 12.81 -3.64 21.00
CA ASP A 311 12.22 -4.32 22.16
C ASP A 311 10.70 -4.42 22.06
N ALA A 312 10.13 -5.55 22.49
CA ALA A 312 8.69 -5.80 22.36
C ALA A 312 7.83 -4.72 23.05
N ASP A 313 8.31 -4.15 24.15
CA ASP A 313 7.62 -3.08 24.89
C ASP A 313 7.75 -1.69 24.21
N SER A 314 8.62 -1.56 23.20
CA SER A 314 8.82 -0.32 22.43
C SER A 314 7.95 -0.23 21.16
N ARG A 315 7.10 -1.24 20.91
CA ARG A 315 6.23 -1.36 19.74
C ARG A 315 4.84 -1.86 20.13
N SER A 316 3.80 -1.14 19.72
CA SER A 316 2.40 -1.46 19.98
C SER A 316 1.66 -1.95 18.73
N LEU A 317 2.10 -1.55 17.53
CA LEU A 317 1.37 -1.75 16.27
C LEU A 317 1.94 -2.86 15.38
N LEU A 318 3.26 -3.07 15.36
CA LEU A 318 3.89 -4.09 14.50
C LEU A 318 3.81 -5.50 15.10
N ALA A 319 3.14 -6.40 14.38
CA ALA A 319 3.10 -7.83 14.69
C ALA A 319 4.41 -8.54 14.32
N HIS A 320 4.63 -9.74 14.88
CA HIS A 320 5.79 -10.57 14.56
C HIS A 320 5.89 -10.94 13.06
N SER A 321 4.77 -10.99 12.34
CA SER A 321 4.73 -11.16 10.89
C SER A 321 5.41 -10.00 10.15
N ASP A 322 5.08 -8.77 10.51
CA ASP A 322 5.61 -7.58 9.85
C ASP A 322 7.11 -7.43 10.08
N ILE A 323 7.60 -7.76 11.28
CA ILE A 323 9.03 -7.80 11.57
C ILE A 323 9.75 -8.84 10.70
N LEU A 324 9.19 -10.05 10.55
CA LEU A 324 9.76 -11.08 9.70
C LEU A 324 9.73 -10.68 8.20
N ASP A 325 8.67 -10.01 7.75
CA ASP A 325 8.55 -9.52 6.38
C ASP A 325 9.53 -8.37 6.09
N ILE A 326 9.72 -7.43 7.03
CA ILE A 326 10.74 -6.36 6.97
C ILE A 326 12.15 -6.97 6.96
N ALA A 327 12.45 -7.88 7.89
CA ALA A 327 13.72 -8.57 7.99
C ALA A 327 14.05 -9.33 6.68
N ASN A 328 13.07 -10.00 6.08
CA ASN A 328 13.20 -10.69 4.80
C ASN A 328 13.42 -9.71 3.64
N TRP A 329 12.78 -8.54 3.68
CA TRP A 329 12.97 -7.48 2.69
C TRP A 329 14.40 -6.92 2.72
N ILE A 330 14.92 -6.61 3.92
CA ILE A 330 16.28 -6.11 4.16
C ILE A 330 17.32 -7.14 3.68
N ALA A 331 17.21 -8.38 4.17
CA ALA A 331 18.11 -9.48 3.85
C ALA A 331 18.18 -9.83 2.35
N ARG A 332 17.14 -9.50 1.57
CA ARG A 332 17.11 -9.72 0.12
C ARG A 332 17.80 -8.63 -0.69
N ARG A 333 17.77 -7.37 -0.23
CA ARG A 333 18.21 -6.20 -1.02
C ARG A 333 19.56 -5.66 -0.63
N PHE A 334 19.90 -5.74 0.64
CA PHE A 334 21.11 -5.13 1.18
C PHE A 334 22.28 -6.11 1.33
N LYS A 335 22.10 -7.36 0.87
CA LYS A 335 23.17 -8.37 0.84
C LYS A 335 24.27 -7.95 -0.14
N GLY A 336 25.41 -7.51 0.39
CA GLY A 336 26.62 -7.20 -0.39
C GLY A 336 26.60 -5.86 -1.12
N THR A 337 25.65 -4.96 -0.80
CA THR A 337 25.58 -3.63 -1.39
C THR A 337 26.26 -2.58 -0.51
N THR A 338 27.27 -1.88 -1.03
CA THR A 338 28.04 -0.86 -0.28
C THR A 338 27.19 0.27 0.30
N ASN A 339 26.05 0.59 -0.31
CA ASN A 339 25.13 1.65 0.12
C ASN A 339 24.03 1.17 1.09
N ALA A 340 24.10 -0.07 1.60
CA ALA A 340 23.07 -0.66 2.47
C ALA A 340 22.76 0.18 3.71
N LEU A 341 23.76 0.37 4.58
CA LEU A 341 23.55 1.04 5.86
C LEU A 341 23.14 2.52 5.70
N PRO A 342 23.72 3.34 4.81
CA PRO A 342 23.23 4.69 4.55
C PRO A 342 21.79 4.74 4.04
N ALA A 343 21.38 3.77 3.21
CA ALA A 343 19.99 3.67 2.74
C ALA A 343 19.02 3.37 3.89
N ILE A 344 19.38 2.42 4.76
CA ILE A 344 18.59 2.06 5.95
C ILE A 344 18.52 3.20 6.98
N GLN A 345 19.63 3.90 7.20
CA GLN A 345 19.64 5.09 8.07
C GLN A 345 18.77 6.20 7.49
N THR A 346 18.80 6.40 6.16
CA THR A 346 17.90 7.33 5.47
C THR A 346 16.44 6.92 5.68
N ILE A 347 16.11 5.63 5.55
CA ILE A 347 14.78 5.08 5.87
C ILE A 347 14.36 5.48 7.31
N GLY A 348 15.17 5.21 8.33
CA GLY A 348 14.85 5.57 9.72
C GLY A 348 14.71 7.08 9.97
N THR A 349 15.70 7.87 9.52
CA THR A 349 15.74 9.33 9.67
C THR A 349 14.56 9.99 8.99
N LEU A 350 14.23 9.55 7.78
CA LEU A 350 13.04 10.01 7.10
C LEU A 350 11.84 9.57 7.95
N SER A 351 11.52 8.28 8.15
CA SER A 351 10.30 7.82 8.85
C SER A 351 9.86 8.68 10.05
N GLN A 352 10.79 9.02 10.95
CA GLN A 352 10.54 9.90 12.10
C GLN A 352 9.97 11.29 11.73
N GLN A 353 10.49 11.92 10.68
CA GLN A 353 10.05 13.23 10.22
C GLN A 353 8.57 13.27 9.78
N LEU A 354 7.98 12.18 9.28
CA LEU A 354 6.56 12.12 8.90
C LEU A 354 5.69 12.00 10.11
N ALA A 355 6.10 11.16 11.06
CA ALA A 355 5.31 10.92 12.25
C ALA A 355 4.94 12.26 12.89
N GLY A 356 5.94 13.14 13.04
CA GLY A 356 5.77 14.53 13.46
C GLY A 356 4.98 15.46 12.53
N LYS A 357 4.27 14.95 11.52
CA LYS A 357 3.58 15.71 10.45
C LYS A 357 2.23 15.18 10.06
N LEU A 358 2.06 13.86 10.14
CA LEU A 358 0.77 13.29 10.46
C LEU A 358 0.24 13.88 11.79
N GLU A 359 1.12 14.02 12.79
CA GLU A 359 0.79 14.67 14.06
C GLU A 359 0.60 16.19 13.99
N GLN A 360 1.14 16.86 12.97
CA GLN A 360 0.92 18.31 12.82
C GLN A 360 -0.57 18.57 12.59
N LYS A 361 -1.17 19.30 13.52
CA LYS A 361 -2.55 19.78 13.39
C LYS A 361 -2.68 20.60 12.12
N GLN A 362 -3.33 20.03 11.11
CA GLN A 362 -3.71 20.78 9.93
C GLN A 362 -4.87 21.72 10.29
N SER A 363 -4.73 22.98 9.89
CA SER A 363 -5.83 23.95 9.88
C SER A 363 -6.82 23.53 8.80
N ILE A 364 -7.81 22.71 9.14
CA ILE A 364 -8.90 22.37 8.22
C ILE A 364 -9.64 23.67 7.89
N PRO A 365 -9.72 24.10 6.61
CA PRO A 365 -10.58 25.21 6.25
C PRO A 365 -12.03 24.78 6.48
N THR A 366 -12.72 25.45 7.40
CA THR A 366 -14.13 25.21 7.67
C THR A 366 -14.93 25.36 6.37
N VAL A 367 -15.45 24.25 5.84
CA VAL A 367 -16.48 24.29 4.80
C VAL A 367 -17.68 25.01 5.40
N ALA A 368 -17.94 26.23 4.94
CA ALA A 368 -19.08 27.01 5.40
C ALA A 368 -20.36 26.24 5.10
N GLN A 369 -21.13 25.91 6.13
CA GLN A 369 -22.48 25.39 5.94
C GLN A 369 -23.30 26.44 5.17
N PRO A 370 -24.11 26.03 4.17
CA PRO A 370 -24.99 26.98 3.49
C PRO A 370 -25.93 27.59 4.51
N GLN A 371 -25.87 28.92 4.66
CA GLN A 371 -26.77 29.65 5.53
C GLN A 371 -28.19 29.48 4.99
N THR A 372 -29.05 28.81 5.78
CA THR A 372 -30.49 28.82 5.55
C THR A 372 -30.98 30.26 5.63
N ALA A 373 -31.40 30.81 4.50
CA ALA A 373 -32.00 32.13 4.44
C ALA A 373 -33.28 32.12 5.31
N GLN A 374 -33.24 32.82 6.45
CA GLN A 374 -34.45 33.08 7.22
C GLN A 374 -35.25 34.16 6.49
N GLU A 375 -36.39 33.77 5.93
CA GLU A 375 -37.39 34.70 5.39
C GLU A 375 -37.82 35.69 6.47
N THR A 376 -37.47 36.96 6.28
CA THR A 376 -37.95 38.05 7.12
C THR A 376 -39.35 38.45 6.66
N VAL A 377 -40.38 37.84 7.25
CA VAL A 377 -41.77 38.25 7.01
C VAL A 377 -42.01 39.61 7.68
N ALA A 378 -42.12 40.66 6.86
CA ALA A 378 -42.59 41.96 7.31
C ALA A 378 -44.12 41.93 7.51
N PRO A 379 -44.66 42.51 8.58
CA PRO A 379 -46.11 42.70 8.71
C PRO A 379 -46.59 43.77 7.73
N ALA A 380 -47.75 43.54 7.11
CA ALA A 380 -48.46 44.53 6.32
C ALA A 380 -49.15 45.58 7.22
N GLU A 381 -49.48 46.73 6.63
CA GLU A 381 -50.13 47.91 7.24
C GLU A 381 -51.54 47.63 7.81
#